data_AF-A0A2Z6IMH2-F1
#
_entry.id   AF-A0A2Z6IMH2-F1
#
_cell.length_a   1.000
_cell.length_b   1.000
_cell.length_c   1.000
_cell.angle_alpha   90.00
_cell.angle_beta   90.00
_cell.angle_gamma   90.00
#
_symmetry.space_group_name_H-M   'P 1'
#
loop_
_entity.id
_entity.type
_entity.pdbx_description
1 polymer ?
#
loop_
_entity_poly.entity_id
_entity_poly.type
_entity_poly.pdbx_seq_one_letter_code
_entity_poly.pdbx_strand_id
1 'polypeptide(L)'
;MAVYEHPLHERARLLLRLESVFAQLQQGRADAGCLRNALRAYNELLDFCSRPELRLDLILELERLAQSLAVWSQSPEADEGPLRAWQFRIDQQLKALREYREPFGQLLRHQDIIQLARGRMGVAGGLADCDLPILAFWKYQPPSVSRDSCRAGGRVCRSCRIAPI
;
A
#
# COMPACT_ATOMS: atom_id res chain seq x y z
N MET A 1 -24.50 12.82 -9.29
CA MET A 1 -24.88 11.39 -9.33
C MET A 1 -23.97 10.65 -8.37
N ALA A 2 -24.52 9.86 -7.45
CA ALA A 2 -23.74 9.03 -6.54
C ALA A 2 -23.61 7.62 -7.13
N VAL A 3 -22.41 7.05 -7.10
CA VAL A 3 -22.13 5.67 -7.55
C VAL A 3 -21.76 4.84 -6.33
N TYR A 4 -22.34 3.65 -6.23
CA TYR A 4 -22.09 2.70 -5.15
C TYR A 4 -21.64 1.36 -5.75
N GLU A 5 -20.52 0.84 -5.28
CA GLU A 5 -20.00 -0.46 -5.69
C GLU A 5 -20.28 -1.50 -4.61
N HIS A 6 -20.82 -2.66 -5.00
CA HIS A 6 -21.12 -3.76 -4.09
C HIS A 6 -20.41 -5.05 -4.54
N PRO A 7 -19.46 -5.59 -3.75
CA PRO A 7 -18.75 -6.80 -4.12
C PRO A 7 -19.63 -8.04 -3.99
N LEU A 8 -19.80 -8.76 -5.10
CA LEU A 8 -20.60 -10.00 -5.15
C LEU A 8 -19.83 -11.25 -4.66
N HIS A 9 -18.51 -11.16 -4.56
CA HIS A 9 -17.65 -12.25 -4.09
C HIS A 9 -16.57 -11.74 -3.14
N GLU A 10 -16.06 -12.62 -2.27
CA GLU A 10 -15.07 -12.25 -1.25
C GLU A 10 -13.79 -11.69 -1.89
N ARG A 11 -13.37 -12.26 -3.03
CA ARG A 11 -12.20 -11.76 -3.77
C ARG A 11 -12.37 -10.30 -4.22
N ALA A 12 -13.53 -9.95 -4.78
CA ALA A 12 -13.85 -8.57 -5.14
C ALA A 12 -13.89 -7.65 -3.92
N ARG A 13 -14.44 -8.13 -2.80
CA ARG A 13 -14.46 -7.38 -1.53
C ARG A 13 -13.06 -7.07 -1.04
N LEU A 14 -12.14 -8.02 -1.12
CA LEU A 14 -10.75 -7.83 -0.72
C LEU A 14 -10.04 -6.81 -1.60
N LEU A 15 -10.21 -6.89 -2.91
CA LEU A 15 -9.61 -5.94 -3.85
C LEU A 15 -10.13 -4.51 -3.64
N LEU A 16 -11.44 -4.31 -3.45
CA LEU A 16 -12.01 -2.99 -3.17
C LEU A 16 -11.51 -2.40 -1.84
N ARG A 17 -11.34 -3.24 -0.82
CA ARG A 17 -10.74 -2.78 0.45
C ARG A 17 -9.25 -2.45 0.29
N LEU A 18 -8.51 -3.23 -0.48
CA LEU A 18 -7.10 -2.96 -0.77
C LEU A 18 -6.94 -1.65 -1.54
N GLU A 19 -7.82 -1.40 -2.52
CA GLU A 19 -7.89 -0.15 -3.26
C GLU A 19 -8.16 1.05 -2.36
N SER A 20 -9.12 0.93 -1.43
CA SER A 20 -9.43 2.03 -0.51
C SER A 20 -8.24 2.35 0.41
N VAL A 21 -7.50 1.34 0.88
CA VAL A 21 -6.25 1.52 1.63
C VAL A 21 -5.20 2.23 0.79
N PHE A 22 -5.02 1.84 -0.49
CA PHE A 22 -4.09 2.53 -1.39
C PHE A 22 -4.50 3.98 -1.66
N ALA A 23 -5.79 4.28 -1.79
CA ALA A 23 -6.29 5.64 -1.96
C ALA A 23 -5.98 6.50 -0.73
N GLN A 24 -6.18 5.98 0.49
CA GLN A 24 -5.81 6.67 1.73
C GLN A 24 -4.30 6.94 1.80
N LEU A 25 -3.46 5.98 1.41
CA LEU A 25 -2.00 6.17 1.37
C LEU A 25 -1.58 7.23 0.35
N GLN A 26 -2.26 7.33 -0.79
CA GLN A 26 -1.99 8.37 -1.78
C GLN A 26 -2.38 9.76 -1.27
N GLN A 27 -3.54 9.89 -0.61
CA GLN A 27 -3.98 11.13 0.02
C GLN A 27 -3.00 11.58 1.11
N GLY A 28 -2.56 10.66 1.98
CA GLY A 28 -1.59 10.94 3.03
C GLY A 28 -0.20 11.39 2.54
N ARG A 29 0.16 11.09 1.27
CA ARG A 29 1.39 11.60 0.65
C ARG A 29 1.27 13.05 0.18
N ALA A 30 0.07 13.49 -0.17
CA ALA A 30 -0.18 14.88 -0.58
C ALA A 30 -0.13 15.82 0.64
N ASP A 31 -0.59 15.34 1.79
CA ASP A 31 -0.52 16.05 3.06
C ASP A 31 0.86 15.83 3.72
N ALA A 32 1.86 16.60 3.27
CA ALA A 32 3.26 16.53 3.69
C ALA A 32 3.54 16.65 5.21
N GLY A 33 2.51 16.81 6.05
CA GLY A 33 2.62 16.99 7.50
C GLY A 33 2.03 15.88 8.36
N CYS A 34 1.45 14.80 7.81
CA CYS A 34 0.72 13.84 8.65
C CYS A 34 1.10 12.37 8.45
N LEU A 35 2.37 12.05 8.72
CA LEU A 35 2.82 10.67 8.96
C LEU A 35 1.82 9.92 9.87
N ARG A 36 1.30 10.58 10.92
CA ARG A 36 0.23 10.08 11.80
C ARG A 36 -1.00 9.56 11.05
N ASN A 37 -1.49 10.29 10.04
CA ASN A 37 -2.65 9.88 9.26
C ASN A 37 -2.32 8.68 8.35
N ALA A 38 -1.13 8.66 7.77
CA ALA A 38 -0.69 7.55 6.92
C ALA A 38 -0.42 6.26 7.70
N LEU A 39 -0.02 6.34 8.98
CA LEU A 39 0.31 5.17 9.81
C LEU A 39 -0.85 4.17 9.93
N ARG A 40 -2.10 4.64 10.03
CA ARG A 40 -3.27 3.74 10.06
C ARG A 40 -3.42 2.97 8.76
N ALA A 41 -3.37 3.66 7.62
CA ALA A 41 -3.45 3.01 6.32
C ALA A 41 -2.27 2.07 6.05
N TYR A 42 -1.07 2.37 6.55
CA TYR A 42 0.06 1.44 6.50
C TYR A 42 -0.15 0.20 7.36
N ASN A 43 -0.74 0.34 8.55
CA ASN A 43 -1.09 -0.81 9.37
C ASN A 43 -2.16 -1.67 8.70
N GLU A 44 -3.23 -1.07 8.16
CA GLU A 44 -4.25 -1.80 7.41
C GLU A 44 -3.64 -2.54 6.22
N LEU A 45 -2.74 -1.91 5.46
CA LEU A 45 -2.01 -2.56 4.37
C LEU A 45 -1.19 -3.75 4.88
N LEU A 46 -0.51 -3.61 6.02
CA LEU A 46 0.25 -4.72 6.62
C LEU A 46 -0.65 -5.89 7.05
N ASP A 47 -1.87 -5.60 7.50
CA ASP A 47 -2.84 -6.64 7.85
C ASP A 47 -3.29 -7.39 6.59
N PHE A 48 -3.48 -6.71 5.45
CA PHE A 48 -3.69 -7.39 4.16
C PHE A 48 -2.47 -8.21 3.75
N CYS A 49 -1.26 -7.64 3.82
CA CYS A 49 -0.02 -8.32 3.47
C CYS A 49 0.30 -9.53 4.37
N SER A 50 -0.30 -9.60 5.57
CA SER A 50 -0.11 -10.72 6.48
C SER A 50 -0.82 -12.01 6.04
N ARG A 51 -1.80 -11.88 5.14
CA ARG A 51 -2.58 -13.00 4.61
C ARG A 51 -1.73 -13.83 3.62
N PRO A 52 -1.51 -15.12 3.87
CA PRO A 52 -0.68 -15.94 2.99
C PRO A 52 -1.29 -16.13 1.60
N GLU A 53 -2.63 -16.11 1.48
CA GLU A 53 -3.35 -16.32 0.23
C GLU A 53 -3.33 -15.09 -0.70
N LEU A 54 -3.03 -13.89 -0.19
CA LEU A 54 -3.14 -12.65 -0.96
C LEU A 54 -2.36 -12.69 -2.27
N ARG A 55 -1.15 -13.26 -2.26
CA ARG A 55 -0.34 -13.40 -3.47
C ARG A 55 -1.02 -14.29 -4.50
N LEU A 56 -1.54 -15.43 -4.07
CA LEU A 56 -2.22 -16.38 -4.95
C LEU A 56 -3.50 -15.76 -5.51
N ASP A 57 -4.29 -15.07 -4.69
CA ASP A 57 -5.51 -14.39 -5.12
C ASP A 57 -5.24 -13.35 -6.22
N LEU A 58 -4.16 -12.56 -6.07
CA LEU A 58 -3.75 -11.57 -7.06
C LEU A 58 -3.29 -12.22 -8.37
N ILE A 59 -2.53 -13.33 -8.30
CA ILE A 59 -2.11 -14.08 -9.48
C ILE A 59 -3.32 -14.61 -10.24
N LEU A 60 -4.25 -15.27 -9.53
CA LEU A 60 -5.44 -15.85 -10.15
C LEU A 60 -6.36 -14.80 -10.77
N GLU A 61 -6.45 -13.60 -10.19
CA GLU A 61 -7.20 -12.49 -10.80
C GLU A 61 -6.53 -11.95 -12.05
N LEU A 62 -5.21 -11.77 -12.03
CA LEU A 62 -4.47 -11.32 -13.21
C LEU A 62 -4.54 -12.35 -14.36
N GLU A 63 -4.45 -13.65 -14.05
CA GLU A 63 -4.65 -14.72 -15.05
C GLU A 63 -6.07 -14.70 -15.64
N ARG A 64 -7.09 -14.49 -14.80
CA ARG A 64 -8.47 -14.36 -15.27
C ARG A 64 -8.64 -13.14 -16.19
N LEU A 65 -8.01 -12.01 -15.87
CA LEU A 65 -8.03 -10.80 -16.71
C LEU A 65 -7.30 -11.02 -18.03
N ALA A 66 -6.14 -11.68 -18.02
CA ALA A 66 -5.41 -12.06 -19.23
C ALA A 66 -6.26 -12.94 -20.15
N GLN A 67 -6.91 -13.98 -19.60
CA GLN A 67 -7.79 -14.85 -20.37
C GLN A 67 -8.97 -14.07 -20.98
N SER A 68 -9.53 -13.12 -20.22
CA SER A 68 -10.62 -12.28 -20.72
C SER A 68 -10.16 -11.42 -21.90
N LEU A 69 -8.99 -10.77 -21.78
CA LEU A 69 -8.42 -9.95 -22.87
C LEU A 69 -8.09 -10.76 -24.12
N ALA A 70 -7.61 -12.00 -23.97
CA ALA A 70 -7.34 -12.90 -25.08
C ALA A 70 -8.60 -13.31 -25.85
N VAL A 71 -9.77 -13.32 -25.20
CA VAL A 71 -11.06 -13.50 -25.89
C VAL A 71 -11.42 -12.24 -26.67
N TRP A 72 -11.28 -11.06 -26.06
CA TRP A 72 -11.53 -9.79 -26.74
C TRP A 72 -10.62 -9.56 -27.95
N SER A 73 -9.38 -10.04 -27.92
CA SER A 73 -8.43 -9.89 -29.04
C SER A 73 -8.83 -10.68 -30.28
N GLN A 74 -9.76 -11.63 -30.17
CA GLN A 74 -10.27 -12.40 -31.30
C GLN A 74 -11.40 -11.68 -32.03
N SER A 75 -11.94 -10.60 -31.45
CA SER A 75 -13.00 -9.82 -32.07
C SER A 75 -12.46 -8.95 -33.20
N PRO A 76 -13.08 -8.97 -34.40
CA PRO A 76 -12.64 -8.15 -35.54
C PRO A 76 -12.83 -6.64 -35.32
N GLU A 77 -13.61 -6.23 -34.32
CA GLU A 77 -13.84 -4.82 -33.97
C GLU A 77 -12.87 -4.31 -32.88
N ALA A 78 -12.02 -5.19 -32.34
CA ALA A 78 -11.15 -4.82 -31.23
C ALA A 78 -9.94 -4.00 -31.71
N ASP A 79 -9.66 -2.89 -31.01
CA ASP A 79 -8.42 -2.15 -31.18
C ASP A 79 -7.26 -2.93 -30.55
N GLU A 80 -6.37 -3.46 -31.40
CA GLU A 80 -5.23 -4.27 -30.97
C GLU A 80 -4.23 -3.49 -30.09
N GLY A 81 -4.10 -2.17 -30.27
CA GLY A 81 -3.07 -1.37 -29.62
C GLY A 81 -3.20 -1.36 -28.09
N PRO A 82 -4.31 -0.85 -27.54
CA PRO A 82 -4.58 -0.86 -26.10
C PRO A 82 -4.60 -2.28 -25.53
N LEU A 83 -5.15 -3.25 -26.26
CA LEU A 83 -5.25 -4.64 -25.82
C LEU A 83 -3.86 -5.25 -25.59
N ARG A 84 -2.94 -5.07 -26.53
CA ARG A 84 -1.55 -5.52 -26.40
C ARG A 84 -0.83 -4.82 -25.25
N ALA A 85 -1.07 -3.52 -25.05
CA ALA A 85 -0.49 -2.77 -23.94
C ALA A 85 -0.97 -3.30 -22.58
N TRP A 86 -2.26 -3.60 -22.43
CA TRP A 86 -2.81 -4.19 -21.22
C TRP A 86 -2.31 -5.61 -20.97
N GLN A 87 -2.28 -6.44 -22.01
CA GLN A 87 -1.74 -7.80 -21.93
C GLN A 87 -0.29 -7.79 -21.44
N PHE A 88 0.55 -6.95 -22.04
CA PHE A 88 1.95 -6.79 -21.64
C PHE A 88 2.09 -6.36 -20.17
N ARG A 89 1.28 -5.42 -19.71
CA ARG A 89 1.28 -4.99 -18.29
C ARG A 89 0.91 -6.14 -17.36
N ILE A 90 -0.11 -6.91 -17.69
CA ILE A 90 -0.52 -8.07 -16.89
C ILE A 90 0.60 -9.10 -16.81
N ASP A 91 1.22 -9.44 -17.94
CA ASP A 91 2.33 -10.41 -17.99
C ASP A 91 3.52 -9.96 -17.14
N GLN A 92 3.86 -8.67 -17.19
CA GLN A 92 4.91 -8.09 -16.33
C GLN A 92 4.57 -8.20 -14.84
N GLN A 93 3.34 -7.88 -14.45
CA GLN A 93 2.93 -7.97 -13.04
C GLN A 93 2.85 -9.42 -12.56
N LEU A 94 2.35 -10.34 -13.39
CA LEU A 94 2.36 -11.78 -13.08
C LEU A 94 3.78 -12.29 -12.87
N LYS A 95 4.71 -11.92 -13.76
CA LYS A 95 6.12 -12.26 -13.60
C LYS A 95 6.69 -11.71 -12.29
N ALA A 96 6.47 -10.44 -12.01
CA ALA A 96 6.93 -9.81 -10.78
C ALA A 96 6.37 -10.50 -9.52
N LEU A 97 5.08 -10.83 -9.50
CA LEU A 97 4.43 -11.52 -8.37
C LEU A 97 4.98 -12.94 -8.16
N ARG A 98 5.26 -13.67 -9.24
CA ARG A 98 5.82 -15.04 -9.19
C ARG A 98 7.29 -15.04 -8.78
N GLU A 99 8.07 -14.06 -9.22
CA GLU A 99 9.49 -13.93 -8.91
C GLU A 99 9.75 -13.34 -7.51
N TYR A 100 8.79 -12.59 -6.94
CA TYR A 100 8.92 -11.98 -5.63
C TYR A 100 8.87 -13.03 -4.51
N ARG A 101 10.03 -13.33 -3.93
CA ARG A 101 10.20 -14.39 -2.91
C ARG A 101 9.88 -13.94 -1.48
N GLU A 102 10.02 -12.65 -1.19
CA GLU A 102 9.80 -12.16 0.17
C GLU A 102 8.29 -12.12 0.51
N PRO A 103 7.91 -12.32 1.78
CA PRO A 103 6.59 -11.97 2.27
C PRO A 103 6.19 -10.53 1.91
N PHE A 104 4.92 -10.33 1.56
CA PHE A 104 4.43 -8.98 1.34
C PHE A 104 4.52 -8.14 2.62
N GLY A 105 4.83 -6.86 2.45
CA GLY A 105 4.96 -5.92 3.56
C GLY A 105 6.16 -6.16 4.47
N GLN A 106 7.08 -7.09 4.14
CA GLN A 106 8.26 -7.37 4.97
C GLN A 106 9.04 -6.09 5.29
N LEU A 107 9.38 -5.29 4.28
CA LEU A 107 10.10 -4.03 4.48
C LEU A 107 9.37 -3.03 5.39
N LEU A 108 8.04 -2.94 5.28
CA LEU A 108 7.22 -2.06 6.11
C LEU A 108 7.13 -2.58 7.55
N ARG A 109 7.05 -3.90 7.72
CA ARG A 109 6.95 -4.55 9.04
C ARG A 109 8.21 -4.36 9.88
N HIS A 110 9.37 -4.16 9.25
CA HIS A 110 10.65 -3.90 9.91
C HIS A 110 10.93 -2.41 10.18
N GLN A 111 10.01 -1.50 9.87
CA GLN A 111 10.17 -0.09 10.19
C GLN A 111 9.82 0.16 11.67
N ASP A 112 10.76 0.69 12.45
CA ASP A 112 10.58 0.96 13.89
C ASP A 112 9.35 1.82 14.18
N ILE A 113 9.12 2.84 13.35
CA ILE A 113 7.99 3.76 13.51
C ILE A 113 6.64 3.05 13.31
N ILE A 114 6.59 2.06 12.42
CA ILE A 114 5.40 1.26 12.18
C ILE A 114 5.17 0.33 13.37
N GLN A 115 6.19 -0.38 13.83
CA GLN A 115 6.07 -1.28 14.99
C GLN A 115 5.65 -0.53 16.26
N LEU A 116 6.28 0.62 16.53
CA LEU A 116 5.94 1.47 17.66
C LEU A 116 4.48 1.96 17.59
N ALA A 117 4.05 2.42 16.42
CA ALA A 117 2.68 2.89 16.22
C ALA A 117 1.68 1.75 16.41
N ARG A 118 1.94 0.55 15.84
CA ARG A 118 1.05 -0.63 15.93
C ARG A 118 0.70 -1.02 17.36
N GLY A 119 1.68 -0.99 18.26
CA GLY A 119 1.46 -1.26 19.68
C GLY A 119 0.50 -0.29 20.37
N ARG A 120 0.23 0.87 19.77
CA ARG A 120 -0.63 1.92 20.35
C ARG A 120 -1.89 2.22 19.55
N MET A 121 -2.05 1.67 18.34
CA MET A 121 -3.24 1.91 17.51
C MET A 121 -4.53 1.37 18.14
N GLY A 122 -4.44 0.35 19.01
CA GLY A 122 -5.58 -0.16 19.77
C GLY A 122 -6.03 0.74 20.92
N VAL A 123 -5.24 1.75 21.29
CA VAL A 123 -5.57 2.69 22.37
C VAL A 123 -6.21 3.93 21.77
N ALA A 124 -7.36 4.35 22.30
CA ALA A 124 -8.00 5.60 21.91
C ALA A 124 -7.03 6.77 22.13
N GLY A 125 -6.71 7.50 21.07
CA GLY A 125 -5.74 8.60 21.14
C GLY A 125 -4.28 8.16 21.21
N GLY A 126 -3.95 6.87 21.15
CA GLY A 126 -2.58 6.35 21.39
C GLY A 126 -1.51 6.78 20.38
N LEU A 127 -1.88 7.51 19.32
CA LEU A 127 -0.95 8.15 18.37
C LEU A 127 -0.75 9.65 18.64
N ALA A 128 -1.30 10.17 19.74
CA ALA A 128 -1.17 11.57 20.15
C ALA A 128 0.29 11.96 20.38
N ASP A 129 0.58 13.26 20.29
CA ASP A 129 1.95 13.79 20.43
C ASP A 129 2.53 13.53 21.83
N CYS A 130 1.69 13.47 22.86
CA CYS A 130 2.10 13.13 24.23
C CYS A 130 2.53 11.66 24.37
N ASP A 131 1.94 10.76 23.59
CA ASP A 131 2.22 9.33 23.64
C ASP A 131 3.38 8.96 22.71
N LEU A 132 3.36 9.46 21.47
CA LEU A 132 4.43 9.26 20.48
C LEU A 132 5.09 10.60 20.15
N PRO A 133 6.00 11.10 21.01
CA PRO A 133 6.72 12.35 20.76
C PRO A 133 7.59 12.27 19.50
N ILE A 134 8.01 11.07 19.11
CA ILE A 134 8.73 10.87 17.85
C ILE A 134 7.88 11.34 16.64
N LEU A 135 6.56 11.13 16.64
CA LEU A 135 5.70 11.62 15.56
C LEU A 135 5.63 13.15 15.53
N ALA A 136 5.64 13.78 16.70
CA ALA A 136 5.74 15.24 16.81
C ALA A 136 7.05 15.74 16.20
N PHE A 137 8.19 15.09 16.51
CA PHE A 137 9.49 15.43 15.94
C PHE A 137 9.47 15.41 14.41
N TRP A 138 8.90 14.37 13.79
CA TRP A 138 8.79 14.27 12.32
C TRP A 138 7.93 15.38 11.70
N LYS A 139 6.93 15.89 12.42
CA LYS A 139 6.08 17.00 11.98
C LYS A 139 6.84 18.32 11.90
N TYR A 140 7.82 18.54 12.78
CA TYR A 140 8.61 19.77 12.85
C TYR A 140 9.89 19.74 12.02
N GLN A 141 10.16 18.65 11.29
CA GLN A 141 11.28 18.59 10.35
C GLN A 141 11.05 19.51 9.14
N PRO A 142 12.11 20.14 8.59
CA PRO A 142 11.99 20.96 7.41
C PRO A 142 11.43 20.13 6.24
N PRO A 143 10.60 20.73 5.36
CA PRO A 143 9.88 20.01 4.32
C PRO A 143 10.80 19.28 3.32
N SER A 144 12.06 19.69 3.19
CA SER A 144 13.08 18.97 2.43
C SER A 144 13.37 17.58 3.00
N VAL A 145 13.49 17.45 4.32
CA VAL A 145 13.79 16.18 5.01
C VAL A 145 12.53 15.31 5.13
N SER A 146 11.38 15.90 5.46
CA SER A 146 10.12 15.15 5.62
C SER A 146 9.61 14.52 4.32
N ARG A 147 9.74 15.22 3.18
CA ARG A 147 9.31 14.68 1.87
C ARG A 147 10.17 13.50 1.41
N ASP A 148 11.47 13.57 1.64
CA ASP A 148 12.41 12.51 1.26
C ASP A 148 12.21 11.25 2.11
N SER A 149 11.95 11.40 3.42
CA SER A 149 11.66 10.26 4.29
C SER A 149 10.29 9.62 4.02
N CYS A 150 9.27 10.40 3.62
CA CYS A 150 7.98 9.86 3.17
C CYS A 150 8.10 9.08 1.85
N ARG A 151 8.98 9.50 0.93
CA ARG A 151 9.24 8.78 -0.33
C ARG A 151 10.10 7.53 -0.11
N ALA A 152 11.04 7.56 0.83
CA ALA A 152 12.01 6.49 1.05
C ALA A 152 11.55 5.35 1.98
N GLY A 153 10.24 5.28 2.31
CA GLY A 153 9.69 4.16 3.08
C GLY A 153 10.20 4.08 4.52
N GLY A 154 10.49 5.22 5.16
CA GLY A 154 10.76 5.25 6.60
C GLY A 154 12.17 4.89 7.05
N ARG A 155 13.17 4.81 6.14
CA ARG A 155 14.58 4.66 6.57
C ARG A 155 14.93 5.77 7.58
N VAL A 156 15.06 5.38 8.85
CA VAL A 156 15.55 6.25 9.92
C VAL A 156 16.91 6.77 9.47
N CYS A 157 17.02 8.09 9.31
CA CYS A 157 18.28 8.73 8.98
C CYS A 157 19.28 8.35 10.07
N ARG A 158 20.45 7.79 9.71
CA ARG A 158 21.46 7.32 10.68
C ARG A 158 21.95 8.44 11.61
N SER A 159 21.73 9.71 11.25
CA SER A 159 22.02 10.89 12.08
C SER A 159 21.02 11.12 13.22
N CYS A 160 19.85 10.46 13.21
CA CYS A 160 18.82 10.55 14.24
C CYS A 160 18.93 9.41 15.28
N ARG A 161 20.15 8.94 15.59
CA ARG A 161 20.37 8.21 16.84
C ARG A 161 20.03 9.16 17.98
N ILE A 162 18.91 8.89 18.61
CA ILE A 162 18.39 9.48 19.83
C ILE A 162 19.56 9.95 20.71
N ALA A 163 19.71 11.27 20.84
CA ALA A 163 20.51 11.82 21.94
C ALA A 163 19.86 11.32 23.24
N PRO A 164 20.62 10.71 24.16
CA PRO A 164 20.06 10.20 25.39
C PRO A 164 19.56 11.38 26.22
N ILE A 165 18.34 11.26 26.75
CA ILE A 165 18.00 11.90 28.01
C ILE A 165 18.40 10.89 29.09
#